data_AF-A0A3S8U7P5-F1
#
_entry.id   AF-A0A3S8U7P5-F1
#
_cell.length_a   1.000
_cell.length_b   1.000
_cell.length_c   1.000
_cell.angle_alpha   90.00
_cell.angle_beta   90.00
_cell.angle_gamma   90.00
#
_symmetry.space_group_name_H-M   'P 1'
#
loop_
_entity.id
_entity.type
_entity.pdbx_description
1 polymer ?
#
loop_
_entity_poly.entity_id
_entity_poly.type
_entity_poly.pdbx_seq_one_letter_code
_entity_poly.pdbx_strand_id
1 'polypeptide(L)'
;MRMKNIVIALLLLAAPALAETASDRLAAPGPEHAWMDPLVGEWTVAMRVWSGPGVEPFELSGMTANRELILGGRYLREVLFGGDGTPMREATLGFNRLDGRYELVTVDSFEPGQMVYLSRSDATSDVLSLFGESTEAGMGTEPTGRKRDLRFDFVIEDADTNVQRIFVRYPAGEEYLFVEQRFTRAK
;
A
#
# COMPACT_ATOMS: atom_id res chain seq x y z
N MET A 1 -17.17 -50.99 56.85
CA MET A 1 -16.31 -50.59 55.72
C MET A 1 -16.18 -49.07 55.73
N ARG A 2 -15.06 -48.51 56.21
CA ARG A 2 -14.84 -47.06 56.34
C ARG A 2 -14.10 -46.55 55.10
N MET A 3 -14.76 -45.74 54.27
CA MET A 3 -14.13 -45.06 53.14
C MET A 3 -13.55 -43.72 53.63
N LYS A 4 -12.24 -43.55 53.50
CA LYS A 4 -11.53 -42.29 53.77
C LYS A 4 -11.66 -41.39 52.54
N ASN A 5 -12.28 -40.23 52.67
CA ASN A 5 -12.29 -39.20 51.62
C ASN A 5 -10.88 -38.60 51.52
N ILE A 6 -10.21 -38.84 50.40
CA ILE A 6 -8.98 -38.15 50.01
C ILE A 6 -9.41 -36.90 49.24
N VAL A 7 -9.13 -35.72 49.80
CA VAL A 7 -9.27 -34.45 49.09
C VAL A 7 -7.95 -34.19 48.36
N ILE A 8 -7.98 -34.27 47.02
CA ILE A 8 -6.86 -33.86 46.17
C ILE A 8 -7.01 -32.36 45.93
N ALA A 9 -6.15 -31.56 46.55
CA ALA A 9 -6.02 -30.14 46.21
C ALA A 9 -5.23 -30.02 44.90
N LEU A 10 -5.92 -29.66 43.81
CA LEU A 10 -5.27 -29.28 42.56
C LEU A 10 -4.61 -27.91 42.74
N LEU A 11 -3.29 -27.87 42.90
CA LEU A 11 -2.54 -26.64 42.70
C LEU A 11 -2.49 -26.34 41.20
N LEU A 12 -3.27 -25.35 40.75
CA LEU A 12 -3.03 -24.72 39.45
C LEU A 12 -1.72 -23.93 39.55
N LEU A 13 -0.64 -24.43 38.94
CA LEU A 13 0.50 -23.59 38.60
C LEU A 13 0.05 -22.64 37.49
N ALA A 14 -0.12 -21.37 37.82
CA ALA A 14 -0.21 -20.32 36.82
C ALA A 14 1.15 -20.26 36.10
N ALA A 15 1.19 -20.69 34.84
CA ALA A 15 2.37 -20.48 34.00
C ALA A 15 2.59 -18.95 33.89
N PRO A 16 3.83 -18.45 34.05
CA PRO A 16 4.09 -17.04 33.87
C PRO A 16 3.75 -16.68 32.42
N ALA A 17 2.90 -15.66 32.24
CA ALA A 17 2.70 -15.07 30.93
C ALA A 17 4.07 -14.65 30.39
N LEU A 18 4.41 -15.10 29.18
CA LEU A 18 5.64 -14.67 28.52
C LEU A 18 5.59 -13.15 28.37
N ALA A 19 6.68 -12.48 28.74
CA ALA A 19 6.80 -11.04 28.58
C ALA A 19 6.68 -10.67 27.09
N GLU A 20 5.96 -9.60 26.81
CA GLU A 20 5.78 -9.08 25.45
C GLU A 20 7.13 -8.75 24.82
N THR A 21 7.37 -9.25 23.61
CA THR A 21 8.65 -9.05 22.92
C THR A 21 8.69 -7.69 22.22
N ALA A 22 9.89 -7.24 21.82
CA ALA A 22 10.00 -6.08 20.95
C ALA A 22 9.26 -6.28 19.62
N SER A 23 9.24 -7.52 19.10
CA SER A 23 8.49 -7.87 17.89
C SER A 23 7.00 -7.66 18.08
N ASP A 24 6.42 -8.12 19.20
CA ASP A 24 4.99 -7.96 19.47
C ASP A 24 4.60 -6.48 19.53
N ARG A 25 5.37 -5.68 20.28
CA ARG A 25 5.13 -4.22 20.42
C ARG A 25 5.23 -3.46 19.10
N LEU A 26 6.18 -3.82 18.25
CA LEU A 26 6.46 -3.12 16.99
C LEU A 26 5.65 -3.65 15.81
N ALA A 27 5.13 -4.87 15.91
CA ALA A 27 4.18 -5.45 14.98
C ALA A 27 2.74 -4.94 15.20
N ALA A 28 2.42 -4.41 16.38
CA ALA A 28 1.16 -3.73 16.62
C ALA A 28 1.09 -2.37 15.88
N PRO A 29 -0.07 -1.99 15.30
CA PRO A 29 -0.27 -0.66 14.74
C PRO A 29 0.05 0.46 15.73
N GLY A 30 0.70 1.51 15.21
CA GLY A 30 0.97 2.77 15.92
C GLY A 30 0.11 3.92 15.40
N PRO A 31 0.21 5.13 15.97
CA PRO A 31 -0.55 6.31 15.54
C PRO A 31 -0.45 6.60 14.03
N GLU A 32 0.70 6.30 13.43
CA GLU A 32 0.98 6.52 12.01
C GLU A 32 0.11 5.63 11.10
N HIS A 33 -0.40 4.50 11.61
CA HIS A 33 -1.30 3.64 10.84
C HIS A 33 -2.68 4.27 10.62
N ALA A 34 -3.12 5.17 11.51
CA ALA A 34 -4.41 5.83 11.41
C ALA A 34 -4.54 6.69 10.14
N TRP A 35 -3.41 7.10 9.54
CA TRP A 35 -3.41 7.80 8.26
C TRP A 35 -3.99 6.95 7.11
N MET A 36 -3.95 5.61 7.21
CA MET A 36 -4.51 4.70 6.22
C MET A 36 -6.03 4.49 6.36
N ASP A 37 -6.61 4.80 7.52
CA ASP A 37 -8.03 4.59 7.83
C ASP A 37 -8.99 5.21 6.77
N PRO A 38 -8.84 6.49 6.36
CA PRO A 38 -9.75 7.09 5.37
C PRO A 38 -9.65 6.44 3.98
N LEU A 39 -8.58 5.70 3.69
CA LEU A 39 -8.39 5.01 2.41
C LEU A 39 -9.20 3.71 2.30
N VAL A 40 -9.68 3.15 3.42
CA VAL A 40 -10.43 1.89 3.45
C VAL A 40 -11.79 2.04 2.77
N GLY A 41 -12.17 1.02 1.98
CA GLY A 41 -13.47 0.91 1.35
C GLY A 41 -13.42 0.52 -0.12
N GLU A 42 -14.56 0.69 -0.77
CA GLU A 42 -14.75 0.44 -2.20
C GLU A 42 -14.78 1.77 -2.96
N TRP A 43 -14.11 1.80 -4.11
CA TRP A 43 -13.83 3.03 -4.85
C TRP A 43 -14.13 2.84 -6.34
N THR A 44 -14.68 3.88 -6.95
CA THR A 44 -14.62 4.09 -8.40
C THR A 44 -13.31 4.81 -8.73
N VAL A 45 -12.65 4.42 -9.82
CA VAL A 45 -11.35 4.96 -10.20
C VAL A 45 -11.40 5.53 -11.62
N ALA A 46 -10.93 6.76 -11.78
CA ALA A 46 -10.60 7.34 -13.07
C ALA A 46 -9.07 7.43 -13.16
N MET A 47 -8.49 6.81 -14.20
CA MET A 47 -7.04 6.81 -14.42
C MET A 47 -6.69 7.66 -15.63
N ARG A 48 -5.61 8.43 -15.51
CA ARG A 48 -4.97 9.17 -16.59
C ARG A 48 -3.51 8.75 -16.69
N VAL A 49 -3.02 8.60 -17.91
CA VAL A 49 -1.65 8.19 -18.17
C VAL A 49 -1.00 9.10 -19.20
N TRP A 50 0.17 9.62 -18.87
CA TRP A 50 0.99 10.50 -19.70
C TRP A 50 2.18 9.74 -20.25
N SER A 51 2.34 9.68 -21.57
CA SER A 51 3.46 8.99 -22.21
C SER A 51 4.76 9.80 -22.23
N GLY A 52 4.70 11.09 -21.88
CA GLY A 52 5.86 11.97 -21.81
C GLY A 52 5.52 13.39 -21.37
N PRO A 53 6.55 14.22 -21.12
CA PRO A 53 6.36 15.63 -20.74
C PRO A 53 5.58 16.40 -21.81
N GLY A 54 4.55 17.14 -21.40
CA GLY A 54 3.75 18.00 -22.28
C GLY A 54 2.82 17.26 -23.25
N VAL A 55 2.67 15.94 -23.11
CA VAL A 55 1.72 15.14 -23.90
C VAL A 55 0.37 15.08 -23.17
N GLU A 56 -0.74 15.19 -23.90
CA GLU A 56 -2.08 15.00 -23.32
C GLU A 56 -2.25 13.57 -22.81
N PRO A 57 -2.89 13.36 -21.64
CA PRO A 57 -3.10 12.02 -21.13
C PRO A 57 -4.18 11.29 -21.92
N PHE A 58 -4.08 9.97 -21.97
CA PHE A 58 -5.24 9.14 -22.26
C PHE A 58 -5.93 8.73 -20.95
N GLU A 59 -7.25 8.61 -21.02
CA GLU A 59 -8.09 8.28 -19.85
C GLU A 59 -8.58 6.84 -19.90
N LEU A 60 -8.61 6.19 -18.74
CA LEU A 60 -9.27 4.91 -18.51
C LEU A 60 -10.37 5.10 -17.47
N SER A 61 -11.57 4.66 -17.80
CA SER A 61 -12.78 4.82 -16.99
C SER A 61 -13.42 3.48 -16.64
N GLY A 62 -14.33 3.48 -15.66
CA GLY A 62 -15.06 2.29 -15.24
C GLY A 62 -14.25 1.35 -14.34
N MET A 63 -13.03 1.76 -13.96
CA MET A 63 -12.18 1.01 -13.03
C MET A 63 -12.73 1.10 -11.61
N THR A 64 -12.43 0.10 -10.80
CA THR A 64 -12.78 0.07 -9.38
C THR A 64 -11.59 -0.36 -8.53
N ALA A 65 -11.63 -0.07 -7.23
CA ALA A 65 -10.63 -0.56 -6.31
C ALA A 65 -11.26 -0.92 -4.97
N ASN A 66 -10.74 -2.00 -4.36
CA ASN A 66 -11.09 -2.41 -3.01
C ASN A 66 -9.87 -2.22 -2.11
N ARG A 67 -10.08 -1.57 -0.96
CA ARG A 67 -9.06 -1.33 0.04
C ARG A 67 -9.48 -1.82 1.41
N GLU A 68 -8.66 -2.67 2.01
CA GLU A 68 -8.91 -3.26 3.33
C GLU A 68 -7.66 -3.21 4.20
N LEU A 69 -7.85 -3.10 5.51
CA LEU A 69 -6.78 -3.27 6.48
C LEU A 69 -6.62 -4.77 6.79
N ILE A 70 -5.42 -5.30 6.55
CA ILE A 70 -5.08 -6.70 6.80
C ILE A 70 -4.11 -6.85 7.97
N LEU A 71 -3.97 -8.10 8.45
CA LEU A 71 -3.04 -8.47 9.54
C LEU A 71 -3.19 -7.59 10.78
N GLY A 72 -4.44 -7.37 11.20
CA GLY A 72 -4.77 -6.61 12.41
C GLY A 72 -4.57 -5.11 12.30
N GLY A 73 -4.72 -4.52 11.11
CA GLY A 73 -4.58 -3.07 10.93
C GLY A 73 -3.18 -2.61 10.52
N ARG A 74 -2.26 -3.54 10.26
CA ARG A 74 -0.85 -3.21 10.00
C ARG A 74 -0.60 -2.77 8.55
N TYR A 75 -1.37 -3.29 7.61
CA TYR A 75 -1.19 -2.98 6.21
C TYR A 75 -2.52 -2.67 5.54
N LEU A 76 -2.51 -1.65 4.70
CA LEU A 76 -3.57 -1.40 3.73
C LEU A 76 -3.28 -2.24 2.48
N ARG A 77 -4.18 -3.16 2.15
CA ARG A 77 -4.18 -3.91 0.90
C ARG A 77 -5.11 -3.25 -0.08
N GLU A 78 -4.64 -3.01 -1.31
CA GLU A 78 -5.44 -2.50 -2.41
C GLU A 78 -5.46 -3.53 -3.54
N VAL A 79 -6.65 -3.79 -4.11
CA VAL A 79 -6.80 -4.47 -5.40
C VAL A 79 -7.50 -3.54 -6.36
N LEU A 80 -6.85 -3.20 -7.47
CA LEU A 80 -7.36 -2.37 -8.55
C LEU A 80 -7.86 -3.26 -9.70
N PHE A 81 -9.05 -2.97 -10.20
CA PHE A 81 -9.70 -3.69 -11.28
C PHE A 81 -9.87 -2.80 -12.51
N GLY A 82 -9.73 -3.38 -13.69
CA GLY A 82 -10.05 -2.74 -14.97
C GLY A 82 -11.54 -2.51 -15.15
N GLY A 83 -11.92 -1.78 -16.20
CA GLY A 83 -13.33 -1.55 -16.54
C GLY A 83 -14.11 -2.80 -16.92
N ASP A 84 -13.42 -3.89 -17.21
CA ASP A 84 -13.97 -5.23 -17.44
C ASP A 84 -14.07 -6.08 -16.16
N GLY A 85 -13.64 -5.55 -15.01
CA GLY A 85 -13.60 -6.24 -13.73
C GLY A 85 -12.38 -7.16 -13.52
N THR A 86 -11.42 -7.19 -14.45
CA THR A 86 -10.22 -8.00 -14.32
C THR A 86 -9.24 -7.33 -13.32
N PRO A 87 -8.66 -8.05 -12.35
CA PRO A 87 -7.60 -7.51 -11.49
C PRO A 87 -6.38 -7.06 -12.31
N MET A 88 -5.94 -5.82 -12.10
CA MET A 88 -4.81 -5.22 -12.82
C MET A 88 -3.60 -4.95 -11.92
N ARG A 89 -3.84 -4.63 -10.65
CA ARG A 89 -2.78 -4.35 -9.66
C ARG A 89 -3.22 -4.78 -8.27
N GLU A 90 -2.30 -5.37 -7.53
CA GLU A 90 -2.39 -5.53 -6.08
C GLU A 90 -1.26 -4.73 -5.42
N ALA A 91 -1.58 -4.04 -4.33
CA ALA A 91 -0.63 -3.25 -3.58
C ALA A 91 -0.78 -3.46 -2.07
N THR A 92 0.32 -3.36 -1.34
CA THR A 92 0.34 -3.35 0.13
C THR A 92 1.14 -2.16 0.62
N LEU A 93 0.50 -1.29 1.41
CA LEU A 93 1.12 -0.17 2.11
C LEU A 93 1.16 -0.47 3.60
N GLY A 94 2.29 -0.25 4.26
CA GLY A 94 2.41 -0.34 5.72
C GLY A 94 3.39 0.66 6.28
N PHE A 95 3.39 0.79 7.61
CA PHE A 95 4.35 1.64 8.32
C PHE A 95 5.32 0.80 9.14
N ASN A 96 6.61 0.96 8.85
CA ASN A 96 7.68 0.33 9.59
C ASN A 96 8.04 1.18 10.82
N ARG A 97 7.60 0.73 12.00
CA ARG A 97 7.81 1.41 13.28
C ARG A 97 9.25 1.38 13.80
N LEU A 98 10.11 0.51 13.26
CA LEU A 98 11.55 0.50 13.59
C LEU A 98 12.26 1.62 12.85
N ASP A 99 11.93 1.78 11.57
CA ASP A 99 12.61 2.70 10.67
C ASP A 99 11.91 4.07 10.58
N GLY A 100 10.68 4.18 11.07
CA GLY A 100 9.90 5.42 11.02
C GLY A 100 9.52 5.83 9.59
N ARG A 101 9.13 4.86 8.75
CA ARG A 101 8.78 5.10 7.35
C ARG A 101 7.66 4.20 6.85
N TYR A 102 6.88 4.70 5.90
CA TYR A 102 5.99 3.89 5.06
C TYR A 102 6.75 3.12 4.00
N GLU A 103 6.23 1.93 3.70
CA GLU A 103 6.74 0.99 2.71
C GLU A 103 5.57 0.52 1.84
N LEU A 104 5.71 0.61 0.52
CA LEU A 104 4.73 0.19 -0.46
C LEU A 104 5.34 -0.87 -1.37
N VAL A 105 4.59 -1.95 -1.61
CA VAL A 105 4.89 -2.92 -2.65
C VAL A 105 3.72 -2.99 -3.62
N THR A 106 3.98 -2.96 -4.91
CA THR A 106 2.96 -3.15 -5.95
C THR A 106 3.35 -4.29 -6.88
N VAL A 107 2.34 -5.04 -7.32
CA VAL A 107 2.44 -6.05 -8.37
C VAL A 107 1.30 -5.78 -9.36
N ASP A 108 1.62 -5.62 -10.64
CA ASP A 108 0.63 -5.30 -11.66
C ASP A 108 0.86 -6.09 -12.95
N SER A 109 -0.09 -5.98 -13.88
CA SER A 109 -0.06 -6.65 -15.18
C SER A 109 0.78 -5.93 -16.25
N PHE A 110 1.44 -4.82 -15.92
CA PHE A 110 2.17 -3.98 -16.87
C PHE A 110 3.68 -4.11 -16.72
N GLU A 111 4.17 -4.08 -15.48
CA GLU A 111 5.59 -4.15 -15.18
C GLU A 111 6.08 -5.60 -15.08
N PRO A 112 7.32 -5.90 -15.51
CA PRO A 112 7.85 -7.25 -15.50
C PRO A 112 8.18 -7.78 -14.09
N GLY A 113 8.07 -6.92 -13.07
CA GLY A 113 8.43 -7.26 -11.70
C GLY A 113 7.67 -6.44 -10.67
N GLN A 114 7.80 -6.85 -9.42
CA GLN A 114 7.29 -6.12 -8.27
C GLN A 114 8.02 -4.78 -8.16
N MET A 115 7.29 -3.73 -7.78
CA MET A 115 7.90 -2.43 -7.45
C MET A 115 7.83 -2.19 -5.95
N VAL A 116 8.93 -1.68 -5.39
CA VAL A 116 9.08 -1.39 -3.96
C VAL A 116 9.37 0.09 -3.80
N TYR A 117 8.66 0.73 -2.88
CA TYR A 117 8.80 2.15 -2.60
C TYR A 117 8.94 2.40 -1.11
N LEU A 118 9.78 3.36 -0.76
CA LEU A 118 10.03 3.77 0.62
C LEU A 118 9.80 5.27 0.76
N SER A 119 9.06 5.68 1.78
CA SER A 119 9.04 7.08 2.20
C SER A 119 10.35 7.44 2.91
N ARG A 120 10.68 8.74 2.93
CA ARG A 120 11.89 9.26 3.61
C ARG A 120 11.69 9.52 5.10
N SER A 121 10.44 9.54 5.56
CA SER A 121 10.03 9.87 6.93
C SER A 121 8.60 9.40 7.18
N ASP A 122 8.12 9.64 8.40
CA ASP A 122 6.75 9.43 8.87
C ASP A 122 5.77 10.57 8.53
N ALA A 123 6.27 11.70 8.00
CA ALA A 123 5.46 12.87 7.67
C ALA A 123 4.40 12.59 6.58
N THR A 124 3.13 12.90 6.89
CA THR A 124 1.97 12.49 6.08
C THR A 124 0.88 13.55 5.92
N SER A 125 1.14 14.82 6.29
CA SER A 125 0.08 15.80 6.63
C SER A 125 -1.08 15.90 5.63
N ASP A 126 -0.80 15.86 4.32
CA ASP A 126 -1.84 15.73 3.26
C ASP A 126 -1.41 14.80 2.11
N VAL A 127 -0.10 14.62 1.95
CA VAL A 127 0.51 13.81 0.90
C VAL A 127 1.54 12.88 1.53
N LEU A 128 1.44 11.59 1.24
CA LEU A 128 2.50 10.62 1.49
C LEU A 128 3.26 10.36 0.20
N SER A 129 4.55 10.73 0.15
CA SER A 129 5.43 10.44 -0.98
C SER A 129 6.36 9.26 -0.67
N LEU A 130 6.34 8.26 -1.55
CA LEU A 130 7.24 7.11 -1.51
C LEU A 130 8.11 7.08 -2.77
N PHE A 131 9.33 6.58 -2.65
CA PHE A 131 10.33 6.61 -3.73
C PHE A 131 10.81 5.19 -4.03
N GLY A 132 10.96 4.88 -5.31
CA GLY A 132 11.46 3.60 -5.79
C GLY A 132 12.22 3.76 -7.10
N GLU A 133 12.77 2.65 -7.58
CA GLU A 133 13.42 2.56 -8.89
C GLU A 133 12.86 1.35 -9.62
N SER A 134 12.73 1.43 -10.94
CA SER A 134 12.39 0.28 -11.77
C SER A 134 13.13 0.29 -13.09
N THR A 135 13.09 -0.86 -13.79
CA THR A 135 13.53 -0.97 -15.18
C THR A 135 12.32 -1.32 -16.02
N GLU A 136 11.95 -0.45 -16.94
CA GLU A 136 10.71 -0.61 -17.68
C GLU A 136 10.86 -1.60 -18.84
N ALA A 137 9.79 -2.35 -19.09
CA ALA A 137 9.65 -3.13 -20.32
C ALA A 137 9.45 -2.20 -21.52
N GLY A 138 8.63 -1.16 -21.39
CA GLY A 138 8.18 -0.31 -22.49
C GLY A 138 7.00 -0.93 -23.25
N MET A 139 6.43 -0.18 -24.20
CA MET A 139 5.18 -0.54 -24.90
C MET A 139 5.39 -1.11 -26.32
N GLY A 140 6.66 -1.30 -26.72
CA GLY A 140 7.02 -1.83 -28.04
C GLY A 140 7.09 -3.35 -28.06
N THR A 141 7.40 -3.92 -29.23
CA THR A 141 7.61 -5.38 -29.38
C THR A 141 8.91 -5.87 -28.74
N GLU A 142 9.86 -4.96 -28.50
CA GLU A 142 11.15 -5.23 -27.86
C GLU A 142 11.26 -4.44 -26.54
N PRO A 143 11.90 -5.00 -25.51
CA PRO A 143 12.07 -4.32 -24.25
C PRO A 143 13.01 -3.11 -24.39
N THR A 144 12.61 -1.98 -23.81
CA THR A 144 13.47 -0.79 -23.78
C THR A 144 14.57 -0.91 -22.74
N GLY A 145 14.32 -1.61 -21.62
CA GLY A 145 15.28 -1.79 -20.54
C GLY A 145 15.71 -0.49 -19.86
N ARG A 146 14.92 0.58 -19.99
CA ARG A 146 15.30 1.88 -19.42
C ARG A 146 15.07 1.87 -17.91
N LYS A 147 16.14 2.19 -17.17
CA LYS A 147 16.05 2.49 -15.74
C LYS A 147 15.32 3.82 -15.54
N ARG A 148 14.57 3.92 -14.45
CA ARG A 148 13.85 5.14 -14.07
C ARG A 148 13.67 5.20 -12.56
N ASP A 149 13.69 6.41 -12.03
CA ASP A 149 13.26 6.70 -10.67
C ASP A 149 11.76 6.96 -10.67
N LEU A 150 11.11 6.55 -9.59
CA LEU A 150 9.68 6.68 -9.41
C LEU A 150 9.38 7.37 -8.08
N ARG A 151 8.40 8.27 -8.10
CA ARG A 151 7.80 8.85 -6.91
C ARG A 151 6.30 8.58 -6.92
N PHE A 152 5.84 7.89 -5.90
CA PHE A 152 4.45 7.52 -5.70
C PHE A 152 3.86 8.39 -4.59
N ASP A 153 2.96 9.28 -4.94
CA ASP A 153 2.22 10.09 -3.99
C ASP A 153 0.84 9.50 -3.74
N PHE A 154 0.45 9.43 -2.46
CA PHE A 154 -0.93 9.29 -2.04
C PHE A 154 -1.40 10.62 -1.48
N VAL A 155 -2.53 11.13 -1.95
CA VAL A 155 -3.15 12.38 -1.53
C VAL A 155 -4.54 12.07 -0.99
N ILE A 156 -4.81 12.44 0.25
CA ILE A 156 -6.17 12.36 0.83
C ILE A 156 -6.76 13.77 0.71
N GLU A 157 -7.73 13.96 -0.19
CA GLU A 157 -8.40 15.26 -0.35
C GLU A 157 -9.52 15.41 0.69
N ASP A 158 -10.32 14.37 0.85
CA ASP A 158 -11.38 14.26 1.85
C ASP A 158 -11.76 12.79 2.11
N ALA A 159 -12.81 12.56 2.89
CA ALA A 159 -13.26 11.21 3.23
C ALA A 159 -13.76 10.40 2.02
N ASP A 160 -14.19 11.04 0.94
CA ASP A 160 -14.78 10.39 -0.22
C ASP A 160 -13.92 10.50 -1.47
N THR A 161 -12.75 11.14 -1.35
CA THR A 161 -11.88 11.45 -2.47
C THR A 161 -10.40 11.35 -2.09
N ASN A 162 -9.66 10.55 -2.84
CA ASN A 162 -8.20 10.49 -2.75
C ASN A 162 -7.58 10.30 -4.14
N VAL A 163 -6.30 10.64 -4.25
CA VAL A 163 -5.56 10.59 -5.52
C VAL A 163 -4.24 9.87 -5.32
N GLN A 164 -3.92 8.95 -6.23
CA GLN A 164 -2.57 8.41 -6.36
C GLN A 164 -1.90 9.04 -7.58
N ARG A 165 -0.66 9.50 -7.43
CA ARG A 165 0.15 10.01 -8.55
C ARG A 165 1.46 9.27 -8.60
N ILE A 166 1.82 8.81 -9.78
CA ILE A 166 3.13 8.22 -10.06
C ILE A 166 3.86 9.19 -10.97
N PHE A 167 5.00 9.66 -10.50
CA PHE A 167 5.94 10.46 -11.28
C PHE A 167 7.11 9.59 -11.70
N VAL A 168 7.65 9.86 -12.88
CA VAL A 168 8.79 9.13 -13.44
C VAL A 168 9.89 10.09 -13.82
N ARG A 169 11.14 9.67 -13.60
CA ARG A 169 12.33 10.36 -14.07
C ARG A 169 13.29 9.36 -14.72
N TYR A 170 13.62 9.58 -15.98
CA TYR A 170 14.68 8.83 -16.67
C TYR A 170 16.05 9.47 -16.44
N PRO A 171 17.17 8.74 -16.62
CA PRO A 171 18.52 9.28 -16.53
C PRO A 171 18.69 10.55 -17.37
N ALA A 172 19.22 11.61 -16.74
CA ALA A 172 19.41 12.94 -17.33
C ALA A 172 18.12 13.66 -17.81
N GLY A 173 16.94 13.10 -17.53
CA GLY A 173 15.64 13.71 -17.80
C GLY A 173 15.06 14.45 -16.60
N GLU A 174 14.04 15.27 -16.87
CA GLU A 174 13.20 15.87 -15.83
C GLU A 174 12.14 14.86 -15.35
N GLU A 175 11.71 15.03 -14.10
CA GLU A 175 10.58 14.28 -13.58
C GLU A 175 9.27 14.79 -14.22
N TYR A 176 8.38 13.89 -14.60
CA TYR A 176 7.04 14.24 -15.06
C TYR A 176 5.98 13.29 -14.48
N LEU A 177 4.72 13.77 -14.42
CA LEU A 177 3.58 12.96 -14.02
C LEU A 177 3.37 11.85 -15.05
N PHE A 178 3.44 10.59 -14.62
CA PHE A 178 3.26 9.42 -15.47
C PHE A 178 1.84 8.87 -15.37
N VAL A 179 1.33 8.72 -14.15
CA VAL A 179 -0.02 8.21 -13.88
C VAL A 179 -0.69 9.05 -12.81
N GLU A 180 -1.98 9.36 -13.01
CA GLU A 180 -2.86 9.87 -11.98
C GLU A 180 -4.08 8.95 -11.86
N GLN A 181 -4.41 8.54 -10.65
CA GLN A 181 -5.61 7.76 -10.35
C GLN A 181 -6.42 8.52 -9.32
N ARG A 182 -7.62 8.97 -9.72
CA ARG A 182 -8.58 9.61 -8.81
C ARG A 182 -9.57 8.56 -8.33
N PHE A 183 -9.65 8.39 -7.02
CA PHE A 183 -10.54 7.47 -6.34
C PHE A 183 -11.70 8.28 -5.76
N THR A 184 -12.92 7.89 -6.08
CA THR A 184 -14.15 8.43 -5.50
C THR A 184 -14.90 7.29 -4.83
N ARG A 185 -15.35 7.50 -3.59
CA ARG A 185 -16.03 6.44 -2.82
C ARG A 185 -17.23 5.89 -3.60
N ALA A 186 -17.36 4.57 -3.66
CA ALA A 186 -18.51 3.92 -4.27
C ALA A 186 -19.80 4.29 -3.50
N LYS A 187 -20.90 4.45 -4.23
CA LYS A 187 -22.22 4.78 -3.67
C LYS A 187 -23.00 3.53 -3.27
#